data_AF-A0A0J9TIP5-F1
#
_entry.id   AF-A0A0J9TIP5-F1
#
_cell.length_a   1.000
_cell.length_b   1.000
_cell.length_c   1.000
_cell.angle_alpha   90.00
_cell.angle_beta   90.00
_cell.angle_gamma   90.00
#
_symmetry.space_group_name_H-M   'P 1'
#
loop_
_entity.id
_entity.type
_entity.pdbx_description
1 polymer ?
#
loop_
_entity_poly.entity_id
_entity_poly.type
_entity_poly.pdbx_seq_one_letter_code
_entity_poly.pdbx_strand_id
1 'polypeptide(L)'
;MKLLLLAAIVALGWLLIEAAKSRTKNSSCLVKNKYPPESSCRSTRREFFVFHRVLFDCIKVTTNCRRIYRRNEFDSLESCRNACHYHMAEPSPPPARNGTTAAPGDASGAPGDAAPADPAAPPAA
;
A
#
# COMPACT_ATOMS: atom_id res chain seq x y z
N MET A 1 -51.03 4.94 -1.81
CA MET A 1 -49.95 5.12 -2.81
C MET A 1 -48.88 6.13 -2.36
N LYS A 2 -49.25 7.32 -1.86
CA LYS A 2 -48.28 8.34 -1.37
C LYS A 2 -47.35 7.83 -0.24
N LEU A 3 -47.88 7.02 0.68
CA LEU A 3 -47.08 6.42 1.77
C LEU A 3 -46.05 5.39 1.26
N LEU A 4 -46.38 4.62 0.23
CA LEU A 4 -45.45 3.65 -0.37
C LEU A 4 -44.33 4.38 -1.14
N LEU A 5 -44.65 5.48 -1.82
CA LEU A 5 -43.66 6.35 -2.46
C LEU A 5 -42.69 6.96 -1.45
N LEU A 6 -43.18 7.46 -0.31
CA LEU A 6 -42.32 7.99 0.75
C LEU A 6 -41.41 6.91 1.35
N ALA A 7 -41.93 5.71 1.61
CA ALA A 7 -41.14 4.59 2.12
C ALA A 7 -40.03 4.19 1.13
N ALA A 8 -40.35 4.13 -0.18
CA ALA A 8 -39.36 3.82 -1.21
C ALA A 8 -38.25 4.88 -1.28
N ILE A 9 -38.57 6.17 -1.19
CA ILE A 9 -37.57 7.25 -1.21
C ILE A 9 -36.64 7.15 0.01
N VAL A 10 -37.18 6.89 1.20
CA VAL A 10 -36.38 6.75 2.42
C VAL A 10 -35.45 5.53 2.33
N ALA A 11 -35.96 4.38 1.86
CA ALA A 11 -35.15 3.19 1.67
C ALA A 11 -34.03 3.39 0.64
N LEU A 12 -34.34 4.06 -0.48
CA LEU A 12 -33.34 4.40 -1.50
C LEU A 12 -32.28 5.36 -0.95
N GLY A 13 -32.70 6.37 -0.16
CA GLY A 13 -31.80 7.30 0.50
C GLY A 13 -30.83 6.61 1.47
N TRP A 14 -31.33 5.67 2.27
CA TRP A 14 -30.50 4.86 3.17
C TRP A 14 -29.47 4.02 2.40
N LEU A 15 -29.90 3.32 1.34
CA LEU A 15 -29.02 2.55 0.47
C LEU A 15 -27.92 3.41 -0.15
N LEU A 16 -28.25 4.61 -0.63
CA LEU A 16 -27.27 5.54 -1.20
C LEU A 16 -26.26 6.05 -0.17
N ILE A 17 -26.70 6.33 1.06
CA ILE A 17 -25.81 6.74 2.16
C ILE A 17 -24.84 5.61 2.52
N GLU A 18 -25.33 4.37 2.62
CA GLU A 18 -24.48 3.20 2.89
C GLU A 18 -23.49 2.93 1.76
N ALA A 19 -23.94 3.05 0.50
CA ALA A 19 -23.08 2.89 -0.67
C ALA A 19 -22.00 3.99 -0.77
N ALA A 20 -22.33 5.24 -0.44
CA ALA A 20 -21.33 6.31 -0.37
C ALA A 20 -20.31 6.06 0.77
N LYS A 21 -20.78 5.58 1.92
CA LYS A 21 -19.93 5.20 3.04
C LYS A 21 -19.04 4.01 2.71
N SER A 22 -19.47 3.07 1.86
CA SER A 22 -18.64 1.94 1.42
C SER A 22 -17.60 2.33 0.37
N ARG A 23 -17.90 3.26 -0.54
CA ARG A 23 -16.93 3.78 -1.53
C ARG A 23 -15.81 4.62 -0.90
N THR A 24 -16.09 5.27 0.22
CA THR A 24 -15.08 6.04 0.96
C THR A 24 -14.17 5.15 1.80
N LYS A 25 -14.67 4.02 2.32
CA LYS A 25 -13.85 2.89 2.76
C LYS A 25 -13.02 2.44 1.55
N ASN A 26 -11.74 2.08 1.71
CA ASN A 26 -10.74 1.85 0.65
C ASN A 26 -10.04 3.07 0.03
N SER A 27 -10.65 4.27 -0.01
CA SER A 27 -9.97 5.45 -0.59
C SER A 27 -8.80 5.96 0.26
N SER A 28 -8.75 5.54 1.53
CA SER A 28 -7.73 5.98 2.48
C SER A 28 -6.43 5.17 2.41
N CYS A 29 -6.37 4.08 1.65
CA CYS A 29 -5.27 3.09 1.72
C CYS A 29 -4.14 3.37 0.72
N LEU A 30 -4.46 3.89 -0.46
CA LEU A 30 -3.47 4.12 -1.52
C LEU A 30 -2.80 5.51 -1.44
N VAL A 31 -3.01 6.23 -0.34
CA VAL A 31 -2.45 7.57 -0.12
C VAL A 31 -0.99 7.45 0.31
N LYS A 32 -0.10 8.12 -0.43
CA LYS A 32 1.32 8.24 -0.08
C LYS A 32 1.51 9.38 0.91
N ASN A 33 1.59 9.05 2.19
CA ASN A 33 1.93 10.01 3.24
C ASN A 33 3.43 10.30 3.21
N LYS A 34 3.82 11.58 3.29
CA LYS A 34 5.22 12.01 3.31
C LYS A 34 5.55 12.59 4.68
N TYR A 35 6.20 11.81 5.53
CA TYR A 35 6.67 12.31 6.81
C TYR A 35 7.95 13.14 6.63
N PRO A 36 8.12 14.19 7.44
CA PRO A 36 9.42 14.82 7.57
C PRO A 36 10.42 13.85 8.21
N PRO A 37 11.73 14.12 8.13
CA PRO A 37 12.74 13.32 8.81
C PRO A 37 12.48 13.26 10.32
N GLU A 38 12.68 12.09 10.93
CA GLU A 38 12.52 11.86 12.38
C GLU A 38 13.28 12.89 13.24
N SER A 39 14.46 13.33 12.80
CA SER A 39 15.28 14.33 13.50
C SER A 39 14.60 15.69 13.66
N SER A 40 13.64 16.03 12.80
CA SER A 40 12.87 17.27 12.87
C SER A 40 11.62 17.17 13.76
N CYS A 41 11.24 15.95 14.15
CA CYS A 41 10.03 15.69 14.91
C CYS A 41 10.29 15.81 16.41
N ARG A 42 9.49 16.65 17.08
CA ARG A 42 9.53 16.87 18.54
C ARG A 42 8.27 16.38 19.23
N SER A 43 7.88 15.13 18.98
CA SER A 43 6.71 14.52 19.62
C SER A 43 7.09 13.17 20.24
N THR A 44 6.20 12.66 21.10
CA THR A 44 6.38 11.35 21.72
C THR A 44 6.31 10.26 20.65
N ARG A 45 7.11 9.21 20.85
CA ARG A 45 7.07 8.00 20.03
C ARG A 45 5.65 7.43 20.00
N ARG A 46 5.13 7.18 18.81
CA ARG A 46 3.83 6.55 18.58
C ARG A 46 3.95 5.40 17.60
N GLU A 47 2.95 4.54 17.63
CA GLU A 47 2.84 3.38 16.76
C GLU A 47 1.48 3.43 16.06
N PHE A 48 1.46 3.06 14.78
CA PHE A 48 0.25 3.00 13.98
C PHE A 48 0.44 2.02 12.83
N PHE A 49 -0.65 1.66 12.16
CA PHE A 49 -0.66 0.77 11.02
C PHE A 49 -0.94 1.53 9.73
N VAL A 50 -0.25 1.13 8.66
CA VAL A 50 -0.44 1.70 7.32
C VAL A 50 -0.53 0.59 6.30
N PHE A 51 -1.30 0.81 5.24
CA PHE A 51 -1.34 -0.10 4.10
C PHE A 51 -0.10 0.11 3.22
N HIS A 52 0.67 -0.94 3.00
CA HIS A 52 1.87 -0.94 2.18
C HIS A 52 1.56 -1.49 0.78
N ARG A 53 1.59 -0.61 -0.22
CA ARG A 53 1.17 -0.93 -1.60
C ARG A 53 1.95 -2.06 -2.28
N VAL A 54 3.22 -2.27 -1.90
CA VAL A 54 4.07 -3.30 -2.50
C VAL A 54 3.87 -4.66 -1.84
N LEU A 55 3.55 -4.66 -0.54
CA LEU A 55 3.36 -5.90 0.21
C LEU A 55 1.89 -6.35 0.17
N PHE A 56 1.00 -5.49 -0.34
CA PHE A 56 -0.46 -5.67 -0.30
C PHE A 56 -0.96 -6.02 1.12
N ASP A 57 -0.28 -5.53 2.16
CA ASP A 57 -0.65 -5.79 3.56
C ASP A 57 -0.44 -4.54 4.43
N CYS A 58 -0.99 -4.59 5.64
CA CYS A 58 -0.86 -3.57 6.66
C CYS A 58 0.38 -3.81 7.52
N ILE A 59 1.26 -2.80 7.58
CA ILE A 59 2.49 -2.84 8.36
C ILE A 59 2.42 -1.91 9.57
N LYS A 60 3.12 -2.27 10.63
CA LYS A 60 3.31 -1.42 11.80
C LYS A 60 4.43 -0.41 11.54
N VAL A 61 4.15 0.86 11.78
CA VAL A 61 5.10 1.97 11.66
C VAL A 61 5.24 2.63 13.02
N THR A 62 6.47 2.90 13.41
CA THR A 62 6.80 3.59 14.65
C THR A 62 7.51 4.89 14.32
N THR A 63 7.07 6.00 14.89
CA THR A 63 7.59 7.35 14.58
C THR A 63 7.53 8.26 15.80
N ASN A 64 8.43 9.23 15.89
CA ASN A 64 8.34 10.35 16.85
C ASN A 64 7.60 11.57 16.26
N CYS A 65 7.12 11.47 15.02
CA CYS A 65 6.33 12.52 14.39
C CYS A 65 4.86 12.43 14.83
N ARG A 66 4.28 13.60 15.14
CA ARG A 66 2.84 13.72 15.40
C ARG A 66 2.02 13.22 14.21
N ARG A 67 0.75 12.90 14.46
CA ARG A 67 -0.21 12.59 13.39
C ARG A 67 -0.42 13.81 12.50
N ILE A 68 0.13 13.78 11.29
CA ILE A 68 -0.04 14.83 10.29
C ILE A 68 -1.19 14.45 9.34
N TYR A 69 -1.34 13.16 9.02
CA TYR A 69 -2.31 12.70 8.04
C TYR A 69 -3.48 11.97 8.71
N ARG A 70 -4.66 12.14 8.11
CA ARG A 70 -5.88 11.45 8.56
C ARG A 70 -6.08 10.11 7.87
N ARG A 71 -5.52 9.94 6.66
CA ARG A 71 -5.67 8.76 5.81
C ARG A 71 -4.40 7.92 5.86
N ASN A 72 -4.54 6.63 5.60
CA ASN A 72 -3.46 5.64 5.66
C ASN A 72 -2.68 5.68 6.99
N GLU A 73 -3.39 5.95 8.09
CA GLU A 73 -2.88 5.90 9.45
C GLU A 73 -3.98 5.33 10.34
N PHE A 74 -3.81 4.09 10.78
CA PHE A 74 -4.80 3.34 11.56
C PHE A 74 -4.25 2.98 12.94
N ASP A 75 -5.12 2.99 13.95
CA ASP A 75 -4.72 2.72 15.33
C ASP A 75 -4.57 1.21 15.60
N SER A 76 -5.18 0.35 14.76
CA SER A 76 -5.08 -1.10 14.88
C SER A 76 -4.90 -1.79 13.52
N LEU A 77 -4.29 -2.98 13.56
CA LEU A 77 -4.11 -3.84 12.38
C LEU A 77 -5.44 -4.22 11.75
N GLU A 78 -6.43 -4.58 12.58
CA GLU A 78 -7.76 -4.96 12.13
C GLU A 78 -8.47 -3.80 11.43
N SER A 79 -8.37 -2.58 11.96
CA SER A 79 -8.93 -1.39 11.31
C SER A 79 -8.32 -1.16 9.93
N CYS A 80 -7.00 -1.33 9.81
CA CYS A 80 -6.29 -1.22 8.54
C CYS A 80 -6.75 -2.29 7.54
N ARG A 81 -6.83 -3.56 7.96
CA ARG A 81 -7.31 -4.67 7.13
C ARG A 81 -8.74 -4.45 6.65
N ASN A 82 -9.65 -4.07 7.55
CA ASN A 82 -11.04 -3.82 7.19
C ASN A 82 -11.19 -2.63 6.24
N ALA A 83 -10.38 -1.58 6.41
CA ALA A 83 -10.43 -0.39 5.56
C ALA A 83 -9.76 -0.58 4.20
N CYS A 84 -8.83 -1.54 4.07
CA CYS A 84 -8.00 -1.75 2.90
C CYS A 84 -8.14 -3.13 2.26
N HIS A 85 -9.07 -3.95 2.74
CA HIS A 85 -9.30 -5.34 2.32
C HIS A 85 -9.30 -5.53 0.80
N TYR A 86 -9.91 -4.60 0.07
CA TYR A 86 -9.97 -4.66 -1.39
C TYR A 86 -8.60 -4.61 -2.07
N HIS A 87 -7.64 -3.89 -1.48
CA HIS A 87 -6.29 -3.74 -2.01
C HIS A 87 -5.32 -4.79 -1.48
N MET A 88 -5.76 -5.68 -0.58
CA MET A 88 -4.92 -6.74 -0.02
C MET A 88 -4.84 -7.98 -0.90
N ALA A 89 -5.77 -8.13 -1.84
CA ALA A 89 -5.70 -9.18 -2.84
C ALA A 89 -4.51 -8.91 -3.76
N GLU A 90 -3.61 -9.87 -3.88
CA GLU A 90 -2.55 -9.82 -4.88
C GLU A 90 -3.19 -9.76 -6.28
N PRO A 91 -2.80 -8.80 -7.14
CA PRO A 91 -3.29 -8.75 -8.50
C PRO A 91 -2.96 -10.07 -9.19
N SER A 92 -3.96 -10.78 -9.72
CA SER A 92 -3.68 -11.93 -10.57
C SER A 92 -2.86 -11.46 -11.76
N PRO A 93 -1.77 -12.17 -12.12
CA PRO A 93 -1.03 -11.83 -13.32
C PRO A 93 -2.00 -11.86 -14.50
N PRO A 94 -1.90 -10.91 -15.45
CA PRO A 94 -2.70 -10.97 -16.66
C PRO A 94 -2.48 -12.35 -17.30
N PRO A 95 -3.53 -12.97 -17.87
CA PRO A 95 -3.39 -14.27 -18.49
C PRO A 95 -2.25 -14.20 -19.51
N ALA A 96 -1.37 -15.20 -19.49
CA ALA A 96 -0.26 -15.28 -20.43
C ALA A 96 -0.81 -15.12 -21.84
N ARG A 97 -0.45 -14.02 -22.51
CA ARG A 97 -0.69 -13.91 -23.95
C ARG A 97 0.20 -14.96 -24.58
N ASN A 98 -0.40 -16.05 -25.05
CA ASN A 98 0.24 -16.97 -25.99
C ASN A 98 0.52 -16.17 -27.27
N GLY A 99 1.65 -15.49 -27.30
CA GLY A 99 2.01 -14.55 -28.35
C GLY A 99 3.39 -14.01 -28.08
N THR A 100 4.39 -14.73 -28.57
CA THR A 100 5.79 -14.31 -28.62
C THR A 100 5.90 -13.10 -29.54
N THR A 101 5.73 -11.90 -29.01
CA THR A 101 6.30 -10.70 -29.62
C THR A 101 7.44 -10.27 -28.74
N ALA A 102 8.65 -10.66 -29.14
CA ALA A 102 9.88 -10.13 -28.55
C ALA A 102 9.82 -8.60 -28.59
N ALA A 103 10.08 -7.96 -27.45
CA ALA A 103 10.38 -6.54 -27.43
C ALA A 103 11.67 -6.31 -28.24
N PRO A 104 11.76 -5.25 -29.08
CA PRO A 104 13.03 -4.89 -29.69
C PRO A 104 14.03 -4.59 -28.57
N GLY A 105 15.13 -5.35 -28.55
CA GLY A 105 16.22 -5.12 -27.62
C GLY A 105 17.00 -3.89 -28.01
N ASP A 106 16.98 -2.86 -27.17
CA ASP A 106 18.04 -1.85 -27.14
C ASP A 106 19.25 -2.45 -26.43
N ALA A 107 20.09 -3.13 -27.22
CA ALA A 107 21.44 -3.46 -26.84
C ALA A 107 22.28 -2.18 -26.86
N SER A 108 22.69 -1.69 -25.69
CA SER A 108 23.79 -0.74 -25.55
C SER A 108 24.53 -0.97 -24.24
N GLY A 109 25.54 -1.85 -24.32
CA GLY A 109 26.80 -1.71 -23.57
C GLY A 109 26.84 -2.17 -22.12
N ALA A 110 27.20 -3.44 -21.90
CA ALA A 110 28.16 -3.80 -20.85
C ALA A 110 29.50 -4.12 -21.57
N PRO A 111 30.68 -3.92 -20.96
CA PRO A 111 31.09 -4.81 -19.88
C PRO A 111 31.90 -4.14 -18.76
N GLY A 112 31.92 -4.77 -17.60
CA GLY A 112 32.91 -4.47 -16.57
C GLY A 112 32.53 -4.98 -15.19
N ASP A 113 32.38 -6.30 -15.03
CA ASP A 113 32.45 -6.94 -13.72
C ASP A 113 33.85 -6.70 -13.13
N ALA A 114 33.90 -6.03 -11.99
CA ALA A 114 35.08 -5.99 -11.14
C ALA A 114 34.68 -6.24 -9.68
N ALA A 115 35.13 -7.39 -9.17
CA ALA A 115 35.51 -7.75 -7.80
C ALA A 115 34.91 -9.11 -7.35
N PRO A 116 35.56 -9.90 -6.47
CA PRO A 116 36.67 -9.52 -5.57
C PRO A 116 37.88 -10.48 -5.56
N ALA A 117 38.97 -10.01 -4.93
CA ALA A 117 40.19 -10.74 -4.64
C ALA A 117 39.96 -11.83 -3.56
N ASP A 118 40.53 -13.01 -3.80
CA ASP A 118 40.62 -14.13 -2.85
C ASP A 118 41.60 -13.80 -1.69
N PRO A 119 41.28 -14.16 -0.43
CA PRO A 119 42.22 -14.09 0.66
C PRO A 119 43.12 -15.33 0.72
N ALA A 120 44.42 -15.09 0.56
CA ALA A 120 45.59 -15.78 1.12
C ALA A 120 45.45 -17.23 1.64
N ALA A 121 46.10 -18.16 0.95
CA ALA A 121 46.58 -19.43 1.53
C ALA A 121 48.02 -19.25 2.09
N PRO A 122 48.39 -19.89 3.21
CA PRO A 122 49.70 -19.72 3.85
C PRO A 122 50.80 -20.56 3.16
N PRO A 123 52.09 -20.19 3.30
CA PRO A 123 53.19 -20.91 2.67
C PRO A 123 53.54 -22.21 3.42
N ALA A 124 53.83 -23.27 2.66
CA ALA A 124 54.43 -24.51 3.15
C ALA A 124 55.96 -24.33 3.29
N ALA A 125 56.51 -25.02 4.29
CA ALA A 125 57.92 -25.03 4.71
C ALA A 125 58.88 -25.67 3.70
#